data_AF-A0A7T1DX70-F1
#
_entry.id   AF-A0A7T1DX70-F1
#
_cell.length_a   1.000
_cell.length_b   1.000
_cell.length_c   1.000
_cell.angle_alpha   90.00
_cell.angle_beta   90.00
_cell.angle_gamma   90.00
#
_symmetry.space_group_name_H-M   'P 1'
#
loop_
_entity.id
_entity.type
_entity.pdbx_description
1 polymer ?
#
loop_
_entity_poly.entity_id
_entity_poly.type
_entity_poly.pdbx_seq_one_letter_code
_entity_poly.pdbx_strand_id
1 'polypeptide(L)'
;MRDFSEFGEYLSEEGHQFLSKWGIKLLGLYEGRMEPSRPNERQFVDAYKSGKRPEGTSEVIWFNIIAINQLIEKCASLESHLENEKLRIKGLVARINNQESEIEKRVGPLNVEVDKLKDNLKTCWAKIDRYEKELNITKPQPVLDSRKICPICQGTGAMGNCSRCDGNGYI
;
A
#
# COMPACT_ATOMS: atom_id res chain seq x y z
N MET A 1 37.21 -20.05 0.80
CA MET A 1 37.35 -19.81 -0.65
C MET A 1 36.01 -19.25 -1.10
N ARG A 2 35.96 -18.07 -1.75
CA ARG A 2 34.72 -17.67 -2.44
C ARG A 2 34.53 -18.66 -3.58
N ASP A 3 33.38 -19.33 -3.60
CA ASP A 3 33.03 -20.20 -4.71
C ASP A 3 32.74 -19.32 -5.93
N PHE A 4 33.45 -19.55 -7.03
CA PHE A 4 33.24 -18.82 -8.28
C PHE A 4 32.32 -19.60 -9.23
N SER A 5 31.76 -20.74 -8.80
CA SER A 5 30.80 -21.53 -9.56
C SER A 5 29.51 -20.75 -9.87
N GLU A 6 29.12 -19.80 -9.02
CA GLU A 6 27.94 -18.94 -9.17
C GLU A 6 28.04 -17.97 -10.37
N PHE A 7 29.25 -17.72 -10.89
CA PHE A 7 29.45 -16.95 -12.14
C PHE A 7 29.38 -17.82 -13.39
N GLY A 8 29.21 -19.14 -13.22
CA GLY A 8 28.97 -20.17 -14.22
C GLY A 8 28.09 -19.70 -15.38
N GLU A 9 26.96 -19.12 -15.03
CA GLU A 9 25.90 -18.80 -15.98
C GLU A 9 26.05 -17.41 -16.61
N TYR A 10 26.90 -16.55 -16.03
CA TYR A 10 27.00 -15.12 -16.41
C TYR A 10 28.29 -14.76 -17.14
N LEU A 11 29.25 -15.69 -17.22
CA LEU A 11 30.53 -15.50 -17.92
C LEU A 11 30.52 -16.20 -19.28
N SER A 12 31.17 -15.57 -20.26
CA SER A 12 31.52 -16.26 -21.50
C SER A 12 32.49 -17.42 -21.22
N GLU A 13 32.60 -18.36 -22.15
CA GLU A 13 33.61 -19.45 -22.14
C GLU A 13 35.03 -18.91 -21.83
N GLU A 14 35.38 -17.77 -22.43
CA GLU A 14 36.65 -17.08 -22.25
C GLU A 14 36.80 -16.52 -20.83
N GLY A 15 35.72 -16.00 -20.24
CA GLY A 15 35.68 -15.55 -18.84
C GLY A 15 35.88 -16.71 -17.86
N HIS A 16 35.31 -17.88 -18.15
CA HIS A 16 35.50 -19.10 -17.35
C HIS A 16 36.94 -19.59 -17.36
N GLN A 17 37.50 -19.72 -18.56
CA GLN A 17 38.89 -20.13 -18.72
C GLN A 17 39.84 -19.13 -18.05
N PHE A 18 39.54 -17.84 -18.14
CA PHE A 18 40.29 -16.80 -17.47
C PHE A 18 40.24 -16.94 -15.94
N LEU A 19 39.06 -17.10 -15.35
CA LEU A 19 38.90 -17.24 -13.90
C LEU A 19 39.55 -18.50 -13.35
N SER A 20 39.41 -19.62 -14.05
CA SER A 20 40.06 -20.89 -13.68
C SER A 20 41.58 -20.73 -13.62
N LYS A 21 42.16 -19.95 -14.54
CA LYS A 21 43.60 -19.75 -14.64
C LYS A 21 44.14 -18.65 -13.72
N TRP A 22 43.40 -17.56 -13.53
CA TRP A 22 43.91 -16.33 -12.91
C TRP A 22 43.09 -15.82 -11.72
N GLY A 23 41.89 -16.32 -11.48
CA GLY A 23 40.94 -15.79 -10.51
C GLY A 23 41.48 -15.71 -9.08
N ILE A 24 42.11 -16.79 -8.59
CA ILE A 24 42.74 -16.81 -7.24
C ILE A 24 43.85 -15.76 -7.14
N LYS A 25 44.64 -15.60 -8.22
CA LYS A 25 45.76 -14.68 -8.23
C LYS A 25 45.27 -13.22 -8.21
N LEU A 26 44.29 -12.90 -9.05
CA LEU A 26 43.70 -11.56 -9.10
C LEU A 26 42.97 -11.22 -7.79
N LEU A 27 42.30 -12.19 -7.16
CA LEU A 27 41.71 -12.01 -5.84
C LEU A 27 42.76 -11.61 -4.80
N GLY A 28 43.88 -12.33 -4.73
CA GLY A 28 44.94 -12.01 -3.77
C GLY A 28 45.59 -10.65 -4.02
N LEU A 29 45.74 -10.23 -5.28
CA LEU A 29 46.22 -8.88 -5.63
C LEU A 29 45.19 -7.79 -5.28
N TYR A 30 43.90 -8.07 -5.48
CA TYR A 30 42.80 -7.16 -5.16
C TYR A 30 42.64 -6.97 -3.64
N GLU A 31 42.74 -8.05 -2.86
CA GLU A 31 42.63 -8.02 -1.40
C GLU A 31 43.94 -7.60 -0.71
N GLY A 32 45.02 -7.35 -1.46
CA GLY A 32 46.34 -7.01 -0.91
C GLY A 32 47.03 -8.16 -0.17
N ARG A 33 46.60 -9.41 -0.38
CA ARG A 33 47.26 -10.61 0.18
C ARG A 33 48.49 -11.04 -0.63
N MET A 34 48.66 -10.48 -1.82
CA MET A 34 49.82 -10.69 -2.67
C MET A 34 50.33 -9.37 -3.22
N GLU A 35 51.65 -9.25 -3.31
CA GLU A 35 52.32 -8.10 -3.93
C GLU A 35 52.43 -8.29 -5.45
N PRO A 36 52.17 -7.24 -6.25
CA PRO A 36 52.31 -7.31 -7.69
C PRO A 36 53.79 -7.37 -8.10
N SER A 37 54.19 -8.49 -8.69
CA SER A 37 55.57 -8.75 -9.13
C SER A 37 55.80 -8.32 -10.58
N ARG A 38 54.80 -8.52 -11.44
CA ARG A 38 54.89 -8.28 -12.89
C ARG A 38 54.28 -6.93 -13.29
N PRO A 39 54.67 -6.35 -14.43
CA PRO A 39 54.12 -5.07 -14.90
C PRO A 39 52.59 -5.07 -15.07
N ASN A 40 52.03 -6.16 -15.61
CA ASN A 40 50.59 -6.33 -15.75
C ASN A 40 49.85 -6.46 -14.40
N GLU A 41 50.47 -7.08 -13.41
CA GLU A 41 49.91 -7.15 -12.05
C GLU A 41 49.90 -5.77 -11.38
N ARG A 42 50.95 -4.97 -11.60
CA ARG A 42 51.00 -3.57 -11.13
C ARG A 42 49.94 -2.73 -11.82
N GLN A 43 49.79 -2.87 -13.14
CA GLN A 43 48.72 -2.20 -13.90
C GLN A 43 47.34 -2.54 -13.37
N PHE A 44 47.07 -3.82 -13.10
CA PHE A 44 45.81 -4.27 -12.50
C PHE A 44 45.58 -3.63 -11.12
N VAL A 45 46.60 -3.63 -10.26
CA VAL A 45 46.52 -3.04 -8.92
C VAL A 45 46.29 -1.53 -8.98
N ASP A 46 47.03 -0.85 -9.84
CA ASP A 46 46.90 0.58 -10.05
C ASP A 46 45.53 0.95 -10.60
N ALA A 47 44.98 0.17 -11.55
CA ALA A 47 43.67 0.40 -12.13
C ALA A 47 42.57 0.43 -11.06
N TYR A 48 42.56 -0.55 -10.13
CA TYR A 48 41.53 -0.58 -9.09
C TYR A 48 41.78 0.46 -7.98
N LYS A 49 43.03 0.74 -7.60
CA LYS A 49 43.35 1.71 -6.54
C LYS A 49 43.14 3.15 -6.97
N SER A 50 43.47 3.46 -8.23
CA SER A 50 43.41 4.83 -8.75
C SER A 50 42.06 5.19 -9.39
N GLY A 51 41.16 4.20 -9.56
CA GLY A 51 39.89 4.40 -10.26
C GLY A 51 40.07 4.71 -11.75
N LYS A 52 41.24 4.40 -12.32
CA LYS A 52 41.50 4.53 -13.75
C LYS A 52 40.68 3.51 -14.52
N ARG A 53 40.33 3.86 -15.76
CA ARG A 53 39.61 2.96 -16.65
C ARG A 53 40.44 1.69 -16.87
N PRO A 54 39.86 0.48 -16.74
CA PRO A 54 40.54 -0.74 -17.11
C PRO A 54 40.91 -0.73 -18.60
N GLU A 55 42.19 -0.91 -18.90
CA GLU A 55 42.70 -0.96 -20.27
C GLU A 55 43.06 -2.37 -20.72
N GLY A 56 43.41 -3.26 -19.79
CA GLY A 56 43.71 -4.66 -20.09
C GLY A 56 42.49 -5.58 -19.92
N THR A 57 42.55 -6.73 -20.60
CA THR A 57 41.50 -7.75 -20.55
C THR A 57 41.28 -8.28 -19.13
N SER A 58 42.34 -8.36 -18.33
CA SER A 58 42.27 -8.92 -16.97
C SER A 58 41.49 -8.02 -16.02
N GLU A 59 41.72 -6.71 -16.12
CA GLU A 59 41.04 -5.67 -15.37
C GLU A 59 39.55 -5.64 -15.74
N VAL A 60 39.25 -5.67 -17.04
CA VAL A 60 37.85 -5.65 -17.53
C VAL A 60 37.07 -6.86 -17.01
N ILE A 61 37.62 -8.07 -17.17
CA ILE A 61 36.93 -9.29 -16.71
C ILE A 61 36.73 -9.25 -15.19
N TRP A 62 37.77 -8.87 -14.42
CA TRP A 62 37.69 -8.83 -12.96
C TRP A 62 36.70 -7.78 -12.44
N PHE A 63 36.69 -6.57 -13.01
CA PHE A 63 35.75 -5.53 -12.59
C PHE A 63 34.30 -5.86 -12.96
N ASN A 64 34.08 -6.53 -14.10
CA ASN A 64 32.75 -7.04 -14.43
C ASN A 64 32.28 -8.06 -13.39
N ILE A 65 33.15 -8.95 -12.92
CA ILE A 65 32.81 -9.92 -11.86
C ILE A 65 32.47 -9.23 -10.55
N ILE A 66 33.23 -8.20 -10.14
CA ILE A 66 32.91 -7.42 -8.94
C ILE A 66 31.55 -6.72 -9.11
N ALA A 67 31.29 -6.12 -10.26
CA ALA A 67 30.02 -5.45 -10.53
C ALA A 67 28.84 -6.44 -10.50
N ILE A 68 28.99 -7.62 -11.09
CA ILE A 68 27.99 -8.69 -11.05
C ILE A 68 27.72 -9.12 -9.62
N ASN A 69 28.74 -9.30 -8.78
CA ASN A 69 28.57 -9.60 -7.36
C ASN A 69 27.73 -8.57 -6.62
N GLN A 70 28.07 -7.29 -6.79
CA GLN A 70 27.33 -6.20 -6.16
C GLN A 70 25.87 -6.16 -6.62
N LEU A 71 25.62 -6.49 -7.90
CA LEU A 71 24.26 -6.61 -8.42
C LEU A 71 23.51 -7.81 -7.85
N ILE A 72 24.14 -8.98 -7.72
CA ILE A 72 23.53 -10.17 -7.11
C ILE A 72 23.17 -9.90 -5.65
N GLU A 73 24.09 -9.34 -4.86
CA GLU A 73 23.83 -8.96 -3.46
C GLU A 73 22.67 -7.96 -3.35
N LYS A 74 22.62 -6.98 -4.26
CA LYS A 74 21.53 -6.00 -4.31
C LYS A 74 20.20 -6.65 -4.71
N CYS A 75 20.19 -7.58 -5.67
CA CYS A 75 19.00 -8.33 -6.05
C CYS A 75 18.48 -9.16 -4.87
N ALA A 76 19.34 -9.90 -4.17
CA ALA A 76 18.96 -10.68 -2.99
C ALA A 76 18.40 -9.78 -1.86
N SER A 77 18.99 -8.61 -1.64
CA SER A 77 18.45 -7.62 -0.69
C SER A 77 17.08 -7.11 -1.11
N LEU A 78 16.88 -6.81 -2.39
CA LEU A 78 15.59 -6.35 -2.93
C LEU A 78 14.52 -7.44 -2.84
N GLU A 79 14.87 -8.70 -3.11
CA GLU A 79 13.98 -9.85 -2.95
C GLU A 79 13.54 -10.02 -1.50
N SER A 80 14.47 -9.91 -0.55
CA SER A 80 14.17 -9.93 0.88
C SER A 80 13.24 -8.78 1.29
N HIS A 81 13.51 -7.56 0.81
CA HIS A 81 12.64 -6.41 1.04
C HIS A 81 11.24 -6.62 0.46
N LEU A 82 11.14 -7.18 -0.74
CA LEU A 82 9.86 -7.48 -1.39
C LEU A 82 9.05 -8.49 -0.57
N GLU A 83 9.68 -9.53 -0.04
CA GLU A 83 9.00 -10.54 0.78
C GLU A 83 8.50 -9.95 2.11
N ASN A 84 9.31 -9.11 2.75
CA ASN A 84 8.89 -8.38 3.95
C ASN A 84 7.68 -7.46 3.68
N GLU A 85 7.67 -6.77 2.54
CA GLU A 85 6.55 -5.93 2.15
C GLU A 85 5.27 -6.75 1.88
N LYS A 86 5.38 -7.91 1.25
CA LYS A 86 4.23 -8.84 1.07
C LYS A 86 3.66 -9.27 2.42
N LEU A 87 4.51 -9.63 3.38
CA LEU A 87 4.08 -10.00 4.73
C LEU A 87 3.39 -8.82 5.43
N ARG A 88 3.93 -7.61 5.28
CA ARG A 88 3.34 -6.38 5.82
C ARG A 88 1.96 -6.11 5.24
N ILE A 89 1.80 -6.24 3.92
CA ILE A 89 0.51 -6.09 3.22
C ILE A 89 -0.49 -7.14 3.73
N LYS A 90 -0.08 -8.40 3.83
CA LYS A 90 -0.95 -9.48 4.34
C LYS A 90 -1.44 -9.17 5.76
N GLY A 91 -0.57 -8.67 6.63
CA GLY A 91 -0.94 -8.24 7.98
C GLY A 91 -1.89 -7.03 7.99
N LEU A 92 -1.70 -6.06 7.09
CA LEU A 92 -2.60 -4.92 6.95
C LEU A 92 -3.99 -5.33 6.48
N VAL A 93 -4.07 -6.20 5.47
CA VAL A 93 -5.35 -6.74 4.96
C VAL A 93 -6.11 -7.47 6.07
N ALA A 94 -5.42 -8.31 6.85
CA ALA A 94 -6.06 -9.00 7.97
C ALA A 94 -6.63 -8.03 9.02
N ARG A 95 -5.91 -6.92 9.32
CA ARG A 95 -6.40 -5.89 10.24
C ARG A 95 -7.61 -5.15 9.69
N ILE A 96 -7.59 -4.77 8.41
CA ILE A 96 -8.72 -4.10 7.75
C ILE A 96 -9.97 -4.99 7.81
N ASN A 97 -9.85 -6.26 7.40
CA ASN A 97 -10.98 -7.19 7.42
C ASN A 97 -11.57 -7.36 8.85
N ASN A 98 -10.71 -7.39 9.87
CA ASN A 98 -11.17 -7.47 11.25
C ASN A 98 -11.87 -6.18 11.70
N GLN A 99 -11.35 -5.01 11.30
CA GLN A 99 -11.99 -3.73 11.59
C GLN A 99 -13.34 -3.59 10.89
N GLU A 100 -13.44 -4.00 9.62
CA GLU A 100 -14.71 -4.04 8.87
C GLU A 100 -15.74 -4.93 9.57
N SER A 101 -15.35 -6.15 9.95
CA SER A 101 -16.25 -7.05 10.69
C SER A 101 -16.72 -6.47 12.03
N GLU A 102 -15.84 -5.80 12.78
CA GLU A 102 -16.22 -5.14 14.03
C GLU A 102 -17.14 -3.93 13.81
N ILE A 103 -16.94 -3.18 12.73
CA ILE A 103 -17.85 -2.10 12.35
C ILE A 103 -19.23 -2.67 12.01
N GLU A 104 -19.31 -3.72 11.18
CA GLU A 104 -20.57 -4.36 10.82
C GLU A 104 -21.34 -4.86 12.03
N LYS A 105 -20.65 -5.52 12.99
CA LYS A 105 -21.27 -5.97 14.25
C LYS A 105 -21.84 -4.83 15.09
N ARG A 106 -21.27 -3.63 15.01
CA ARG A 106 -21.74 -2.46 15.78
C ARG A 106 -22.82 -1.67 15.05
N VAL A 107 -22.65 -1.47 13.74
CA VAL A 107 -23.55 -0.64 12.92
C VAL A 107 -24.82 -1.40 12.55
N GLY A 108 -24.74 -2.70 12.29
CA GLY A 108 -25.89 -3.54 11.96
C GLY A 108 -27.03 -3.43 12.98
N PRO A 109 -26.77 -3.65 14.28
CA PRO A 109 -27.80 -3.49 15.33
C PRO A 109 -28.35 -2.07 15.44
N LEU A 110 -27.50 -1.05 15.27
CA LEU A 110 -27.94 0.35 15.33
C LEU A 110 -28.90 0.70 14.19
N ASN A 111 -28.65 0.19 12.98
CA ASN A 111 -29.57 0.39 11.85
C ASN A 111 -30.94 -0.22 12.15
N VAL A 112 -30.98 -1.45 12.71
CA VAL A 112 -32.23 -2.10 13.12
C VAL A 112 -32.96 -1.31 14.21
N GLU A 113 -32.23 -0.79 15.19
CA GLU A 113 -32.79 0.06 16.27
C GLU A 113 -33.39 1.35 15.69
N VAL A 114 -32.69 2.00 14.75
CA VAL A 114 -33.16 3.22 14.08
C VAL A 114 -34.44 2.95 13.30
N ASP A 115 -34.51 1.86 12.53
CA ASP A 115 -35.71 1.50 11.76
C ASP A 115 -36.90 1.24 12.69
N LYS A 116 -36.67 0.53 13.80
CA LYS A 116 -37.70 0.30 14.84
C LYS A 116 -38.19 1.63 15.45
N LEU A 117 -37.28 2.55 15.74
CA LEU A 117 -37.65 3.86 16.28
C LEU A 117 -38.44 4.70 15.28
N LYS A 118 -38.09 4.65 13.98
CA LYS A 118 -38.85 5.32 12.91
C LYS A 118 -40.28 4.79 12.82
N ASP A 119 -40.47 3.47 12.90
CA ASP A 119 -41.80 2.87 12.84
C ASP A 119 -42.64 3.14 14.10
N ASN A 120 -42.01 3.14 15.28
CA ASN A 120 -42.65 3.57 16.52
C ASN A 120 -43.09 5.04 16.43
N LEU A 121 -42.26 5.91 15.88
CA LEU A 121 -42.57 7.33 15.71
C LEU A 121 -43.76 7.54 14.76
N LYS A 122 -43.81 6.84 13.61
CA LYS A 122 -44.97 6.84 12.70
C LYS A 122 -46.24 6.44 13.43
N THR A 123 -46.16 5.38 14.24
CA THR A 123 -47.29 4.90 15.04
C THR A 123 -47.77 5.95 16.05
N CYS A 124 -46.84 6.62 16.73
CA CYS A 124 -47.16 7.71 17.66
C CYS A 124 -47.84 8.89 16.94
N TRP A 125 -47.33 9.29 15.77
CA TRP A 125 -47.96 10.34 14.97
C TRP A 125 -49.38 9.98 14.55
N ALA A 126 -49.63 8.75 14.11
CA ALA A 126 -50.96 8.29 13.76
C ALA A 126 -51.93 8.34 14.97
N LYS A 127 -51.46 8.03 16.18
CA LYS A 127 -52.25 8.16 17.41
C LYS A 127 -52.56 9.62 17.73
N ILE A 128 -51.58 10.52 17.60
CA ILE A 128 -51.79 11.96 17.78
C ILE A 128 -52.85 12.47 16.80
N ASP A 129 -52.70 12.16 15.51
CA ASP A 129 -53.67 12.58 14.48
C ASP A 129 -55.08 12.04 14.77
N ARG A 130 -55.20 10.85 15.37
CA ARG A 130 -56.48 10.30 15.83
C ARG A 130 -57.05 11.09 17.00
N TYR A 131 -56.26 11.36 18.04
CA TYR A 131 -56.72 12.11 19.21
C TYR A 131 -57.09 13.56 18.86
N GLU A 132 -56.33 14.20 17.97
CA GLU A 132 -56.67 15.54 17.47
C GLU A 132 -58.05 15.57 16.80
N LYS A 133 -58.38 14.53 16.00
CA LYS A 133 -59.72 14.38 15.40
C LYS A 133 -60.80 14.16 16.45
N GLU A 134 -60.56 13.29 17.43
CA GLU A 134 -61.52 12.97 18.50
C GLU A 134 -61.81 14.18 19.40
N LEU A 135 -60.79 15.01 19.67
CA LEU A 135 -60.90 16.24 20.46
C LEU A 135 -61.41 17.45 19.66
N ASN A 136 -61.74 17.26 18.38
CA ASN A 136 -62.16 18.33 17.46
C ASN A 136 -61.17 19.51 17.45
N ILE A 137 -59.88 19.21 17.62
CA ILE A 137 -58.81 20.22 17.57
C ILE A 137 -58.63 20.56 16.10
N THR A 138 -59.21 21.69 15.69
CA THR A 138 -58.94 22.29 14.38
C THR A 138 -57.48 22.71 14.39
N LYS A 139 -56.62 21.99 13.66
CA LYS A 139 -55.26 22.47 13.40
C LYS A 139 -55.39 23.88 12.84
N PRO A 140 -54.74 24.90 13.44
CA PRO A 140 -54.76 26.23 12.87
C PRO A 140 -54.37 26.10 11.41
N GLN A 141 -55.18 26.66 10.50
CA GLN A 141 -54.78 26.74 9.10
C GLN A 141 -53.37 27.34 9.10
N PRO A 142 -52.38 26.65 8.51
CA PRO A 142 -51.05 27.21 8.46
C PRO A 142 -51.22 28.55 7.74
N VAL A 143 -50.84 29.65 8.41
CA VAL A 143 -50.63 30.91 7.73
C VAL A 143 -49.65 30.59 6.62
N LEU A 144 -50.16 30.59 5.39
CA LEU A 144 -49.45 30.23 4.16
C LEU A 144 -48.36 31.28 3.91
N ASP A 145 -47.29 31.21 4.68
CA ASP A 145 -45.99 31.66 4.23
C ASP A 145 -45.42 30.47 3.47
N SER A 146 -45.46 30.54 2.14
CA SER A 146 -45.17 29.48 1.17
C SER A 146 -43.75 28.88 1.25
N ARG A 147 -42.99 29.22 2.29
CA ARG A 147 -41.61 28.79 2.55
C ARG A 147 -41.47 27.72 3.66
N LYS A 148 -42.56 27.22 4.28
CA LYS A 148 -42.46 26.36 5.50
C LYS A 148 -43.31 25.06 5.53
N ILE A 149 -43.89 24.63 4.41
CA ILE A 149 -44.73 23.41 4.35
C ILE A 149 -44.12 22.41 3.35
N CYS A 150 -43.89 21.14 3.75
CA CYS A 150 -43.46 20.08 2.81
C CYS A 150 -44.63 19.77 1.84
N PRO A 151 -44.48 20.00 0.52
CA PRO A 151 -45.50 19.76 -0.49
C PRO A 151 -45.87 18.28 -0.63
N ILE A 152 -45.02 17.36 -0.14
CA ILE A 152 -45.23 15.91 -0.25
C ILE A 152 -46.09 15.37 0.90
N CYS A 153 -45.88 15.82 2.14
CA CYS A 153 -46.54 15.26 3.32
C CYS A 153 -47.38 16.26 4.13
N GLN A 154 -47.46 17.52 3.68
CA GLN A 154 -48.17 18.63 4.34
C GLN A 154 -47.76 18.86 5.80
N GLY A 155 -46.59 18.37 6.20
CA GLY A 155 -46.03 18.58 7.54
C GLY A 155 -45.42 19.98 7.70
N THR A 156 -45.53 20.55 8.90
CA THR A 156 -44.87 21.80 9.29
C THR A 156 -43.44 21.50 9.75
N GLY A 157 -42.45 22.11 9.11
CA GLY A 157 -41.04 21.99 9.51
C GLY A 157 -40.39 23.36 9.52
N ALA A 158 -39.64 23.68 10.58
CA ALA A 158 -38.79 24.87 10.59
C ALA A 158 -37.41 24.49 10.03
N MET A 159 -36.89 25.32 9.11
CA MET A 159 -35.56 25.22 8.49
C MET A 159 -35.32 24.00 7.58
N GLY A 160 -35.81 24.08 6.34
CA GLY A 160 -35.19 23.45 5.17
C GLY A 160 -35.27 21.94 5.01
N ASN A 161 -35.54 21.16 6.07
CA ASN A 161 -35.70 19.70 5.99
C ASN A 161 -36.98 19.29 6.72
N CYS A 162 -37.87 18.58 6.01
CA CYS A 162 -39.09 18.08 6.62
C CYS A 162 -38.85 16.69 7.22
N SER A 163 -39.02 16.60 8.53
CA SER A 163 -38.85 15.40 9.35
C SER A 163 -39.86 14.27 9.08
N ARG A 164 -40.92 14.54 8.30
CA ARG A 164 -41.90 13.54 7.86
C ARG A 164 -41.59 12.95 6.47
N CYS A 165 -40.82 13.65 5.64
CA CYS A 165 -40.52 13.27 4.25
C CYS A 165 -39.00 13.11 3.99
N ASP A 166 -38.18 12.92 5.05
CA ASP A 166 -36.70 12.80 5.01
C ASP A 166 -36.01 13.92 4.20
N GLY A 167 -36.55 15.14 4.25
CA GLY A 167 -35.99 16.29 3.54
C GLY A 167 -36.36 16.39 2.05
N ASN A 168 -36.94 15.36 1.43
CA ASN A 168 -37.26 15.33 -0.02
C ASN A 168 -38.39 16.29 -0.45
N GLY A 169 -38.97 17.05 0.47
CA GLY A 169 -40.07 17.97 0.19
C GLY A 169 -39.67 19.40 -0.12
N TYR A 170 -38.47 19.85 0.28
CA TYR A 170 -38.07 21.23 0.02
C TYR A 170 -37.17 21.27 -1.22
N ILE A 171 -37.64 21.93 -2.28
CA ILE A 171 -36.77 22.47 -3.34
C ILE A 171 -36.34 23.87 -2.89
#